data_AF-A0A511UZ77-F1
#
_entry.id   AF-A0A511UZ77-F1
#
_cell.length_a   1.000
_cell.length_b   1.000
_cell.length_c   1.000
_cell.angle_alpha   90.00
_cell.angle_beta   90.00
_cell.angle_gamma   90.00
#
_symmetry.space_group_name_H-M   'P 1'
#
loop_
_entity.id
_entity.type
_entity.pdbx_description
1 polymer ?
#
loop_
_entity_poly.entity_id
_entity_poly.type
_entity_poly.pdbx_seq_one_letter_code
_entity_poly.pdbx_strand_id
1 'polypeptide(L)'
;MSVKQLRARSNQINHLKDEELIQLIHRGCGQALDFLIRKYKHIVRAKSHTYFIVGADHEDIFQEGMIGLYKAIRDYDKDKLTSFRGFADICITRQIITAIKAATRKKHIPLNSYISLDKPIYDEESDRTLLDTIAGAETTDPQELLISRENEGRIHLKLTQSLSDLERKVLVLYLDGKSYEEISIELKRHVKSIDNALQRVKRKLGEFHRSGEVMLSFNDYVDY
;
A
#
# COMPACT_ATOMS: atom_id res chain seq x y z
N MET A 1 -31.99 -17.54 -36.56
CA MET A 1 -30.72 -17.74 -37.32
C MET A 1 -30.33 -19.21 -37.26
N SER A 2 -30.03 -19.84 -38.39
CA SER A 2 -29.78 -21.31 -38.47
C SER A 2 -28.44 -21.70 -37.86
N VAL A 3 -28.38 -22.83 -37.15
CA VAL A 3 -27.15 -23.38 -36.52
C VAL A 3 -26.01 -23.60 -37.53
N LYS A 4 -26.34 -23.84 -38.82
CA LYS A 4 -25.37 -23.94 -39.92
C LYS A 4 -24.68 -22.60 -40.23
N GLN A 5 -25.40 -21.48 -40.14
CA GLN A 5 -24.83 -20.13 -40.37
C GLN A 5 -23.92 -19.71 -39.22
N LEU A 6 -24.22 -20.10 -37.97
CA LEU A 6 -23.35 -19.87 -36.81
C LEU A 6 -22.02 -20.63 -36.94
N ARG A 7 -22.07 -21.91 -37.32
CA ARG A 7 -20.85 -22.74 -37.52
C ARG A 7 -19.97 -22.25 -38.67
N ALA A 8 -20.56 -21.80 -39.79
CA ALA A 8 -19.80 -21.25 -40.91
C ALA A 8 -19.06 -19.96 -40.54
N ARG A 9 -19.69 -19.09 -39.72
CA ARG A 9 -19.09 -17.85 -39.22
C ARG A 9 -17.96 -18.10 -38.21
N SER A 10 -18.12 -19.09 -37.32
CA SER A 10 -17.06 -19.49 -36.38
C SER A 10 -15.81 -20.03 -37.08
N ASN A 11 -15.95 -20.78 -38.19
CA ASN A 11 -14.79 -21.26 -38.94
C ASN A 11 -14.00 -20.13 -39.62
N GLN A 12 -14.65 -19.04 -40.06
CA GLN A 12 -13.95 -17.87 -40.59
C GLN A 12 -13.15 -17.12 -39.52
N ILE A 13 -13.68 -17.01 -38.30
CA ILE A 13 -13.02 -16.32 -37.18
C ILE A 13 -11.68 -16.97 -36.81
N ASN A 14 -11.57 -18.31 -36.90
CA ASN A 14 -10.37 -19.06 -36.52
C ASN A 14 -9.14 -18.75 -37.41
N HIS A 15 -9.34 -18.26 -38.63
CA HIS A 15 -8.26 -17.98 -39.59
C HIS A 15 -7.84 -16.51 -39.65
N LEU A 16 -8.54 -15.63 -38.93
CA LEU A 16 -8.23 -14.21 -38.90
C LEU A 16 -7.04 -13.93 -37.98
N LYS A 17 -6.26 -12.90 -38.33
CA LYS A 17 -5.22 -12.35 -37.46
C LYS A 17 -5.86 -11.60 -36.29
N ASP A 18 -5.10 -11.42 -35.21
CA ASP A 18 -5.61 -10.75 -34.00
C ASP A 18 -6.05 -9.32 -34.30
N GLU A 19 -5.31 -8.61 -35.15
CA GLU A 19 -5.63 -7.24 -35.56
C GLU A 19 -6.95 -7.15 -36.35
N GLU A 20 -7.25 -8.17 -37.17
CA GLU A 20 -8.49 -8.25 -37.94
C GLU A 20 -9.67 -8.58 -37.01
N LEU A 21 -9.45 -9.47 -36.03
CA LEU A 21 -10.44 -9.79 -35.01
C LEU A 21 -10.81 -8.55 -34.18
N ILE A 22 -9.83 -7.73 -33.79
CA ILE A 22 -10.07 -6.48 -33.04
C ILE A 22 -10.90 -5.50 -33.86
N GLN A 23 -10.62 -5.34 -35.16
CA GLN A 23 -11.47 -4.49 -36.01
C GLN A 23 -12.93 -4.96 -36.05
N LEU A 24 -13.18 -6.27 -36.04
CA LEU A 24 -14.53 -6.81 -35.94
C LEU A 24 -15.14 -6.55 -34.56
N ILE A 25 -14.36 -6.63 -33.49
CA ILE A 25 -14.80 -6.32 -32.12
C ILE A 25 -15.20 -4.85 -31.99
N HIS A 26 -14.42 -3.92 -32.53
CA HIS A 26 -14.74 -2.49 -32.55
C HIS A 26 -16.01 -2.17 -33.35
N ARG A 27 -16.38 -3.03 -34.30
CA ARG A 27 -17.67 -2.98 -35.03
C ARG A 27 -18.82 -3.67 -34.30
N GLY A 28 -18.61 -4.16 -33.07
CA GLY A 28 -19.63 -4.78 -32.23
C GLY A 28 -19.76 -6.31 -32.36
N CYS A 29 -18.80 -7.00 -32.98
CA CYS A 29 -18.86 -8.46 -33.11
C CYS A 29 -18.48 -9.19 -31.80
N GLY A 30 -19.48 -9.51 -30.97
CA GLY A 30 -19.27 -10.24 -29.71
C GLY A 30 -18.63 -11.63 -29.88
N GLN A 31 -18.87 -12.31 -31.01
CA GLN A 31 -18.25 -13.62 -31.28
C GLN A 31 -16.74 -13.53 -31.46
N ALA A 32 -16.25 -12.46 -32.08
CA ALA A 32 -14.82 -12.22 -32.23
C ALA A 32 -14.18 -11.89 -30.87
N LEU A 33 -14.90 -11.16 -30.00
CA LEU A 33 -14.46 -10.85 -28.64
C LEU A 33 -14.30 -12.13 -27.81
N ASP A 34 -15.33 -12.99 -27.79
CA ASP A 34 -15.30 -14.27 -27.07
C ASP A 34 -14.15 -15.16 -27.56
N PHE A 35 -13.93 -15.20 -28.87
CA PHE A 35 -12.83 -15.98 -29.45
C PHE A 35 -11.47 -15.46 -29.00
N LEU A 36 -11.24 -14.14 -29.11
CA LEU A 36 -9.96 -13.53 -28.76
C LEU A 36 -9.67 -13.63 -27.25
N ILE A 37 -10.69 -13.43 -26.41
CA ILE A 37 -10.61 -13.64 -24.96
C ILE A 37 -10.18 -15.09 -24.65
N ARG A 38 -10.84 -16.09 -25.25
CA ARG A 38 -10.48 -17.51 -25.05
C ARG A 38 -9.07 -17.81 -25.54
N LYS A 39 -8.68 -17.26 -26.69
CA LYS A 39 -7.34 -17.41 -27.26
C LYS A 39 -6.27 -16.92 -26.29
N TYR A 40 -6.46 -15.77 -25.64
CA TYR A 40 -5.46 -15.18 -24.74
C TYR A 40 -5.59 -15.62 -23.28
N LYS A 41 -6.69 -16.31 -22.90
CA LYS A 41 -6.97 -16.76 -21.53
C LYS A 41 -5.80 -17.51 -20.87
N HIS A 42 -5.14 -18.40 -21.62
CA HIS A 42 -4.01 -19.19 -21.10
C HIS A 42 -2.77 -18.33 -20.80
N ILE A 43 -2.53 -17.27 -21.58
CA ILE A 43 -1.44 -16.32 -21.36
C ILE A 43 -1.70 -15.53 -20.07
N VAL A 44 -2.94 -15.07 -19.90
CA VAL A 44 -3.36 -14.37 -18.67
C VAL A 44 -3.17 -15.29 -17.46
N ARG A 45 -3.61 -16.55 -17.55
CA ARG A 45 -3.44 -17.55 -16.50
C ARG A 45 -1.97 -17.80 -16.16
N ALA A 46 -1.13 -18.01 -17.17
CA ALA A 46 0.30 -18.22 -16.96
C ALA A 46 0.95 -17.04 -16.23
N LYS A 47 0.59 -15.80 -16.60
CA LYS A 47 1.08 -14.60 -15.92
C LYS A 47 0.51 -14.42 -14.53
N SER A 48 -0.78 -14.67 -14.30
CA SER A 48 -1.37 -14.49 -12.97
C SER A 48 -0.71 -15.41 -11.94
N HIS A 49 -0.31 -16.62 -12.32
CA HIS A 49 0.41 -17.55 -11.44
C HIS A 49 1.82 -17.09 -11.05
N THR A 50 2.45 -16.16 -11.78
CA THR A 50 3.77 -15.62 -11.37
C THR A 50 3.67 -14.59 -10.25
N TYR A 51 2.46 -14.16 -9.89
CA TYR A 51 2.23 -13.20 -8.83
C TYR A 51 1.51 -13.87 -7.66
N PHE A 52 1.96 -13.55 -6.44
CA PHE A 52 1.40 -14.06 -5.21
C PHE A 52 1.09 -12.91 -4.26
N ILE A 53 -0.12 -12.88 -3.72
CA ILE A 53 -0.54 -11.96 -2.67
C ILE A 53 -0.91 -12.81 -1.46
N VAL A 54 -0.29 -12.55 -0.31
CA VAL A 54 -0.61 -13.23 0.95
C VAL A 54 -2.07 -12.95 1.30
N GLY A 55 -2.90 -13.99 1.34
CA GLY A 55 -4.31 -13.92 1.73
C GLY A 55 -5.32 -13.57 0.63
N ALA A 56 -4.91 -13.49 -0.65
CA ALA A 56 -5.85 -13.34 -1.77
C ALA A 56 -5.93 -14.61 -2.63
N ASP A 57 -7.08 -14.83 -3.29
CA ASP A 57 -7.25 -15.96 -4.19
C ASP A 57 -6.46 -15.73 -5.48
N HIS A 58 -5.84 -16.79 -6.01
CA HIS A 58 -5.21 -16.76 -7.33
C HIS A 58 -6.22 -16.42 -8.44
N GLU A 59 -7.49 -16.77 -8.24
CA GLU A 59 -8.56 -16.39 -9.16
C GLU A 59 -8.78 -14.86 -9.19
N ASP A 60 -8.54 -14.12 -8.10
CA ASP A 60 -8.65 -12.66 -8.10
C ASP A 60 -7.58 -12.03 -9.00
N ILE A 61 -6.35 -12.51 -8.90
CA ILE A 61 -5.23 -12.07 -9.74
C ILE A 61 -5.51 -12.40 -11.21
N PHE A 62 -6.07 -13.58 -11.47
CA PHE A 62 -6.47 -13.98 -12.81
C PHE A 62 -7.56 -13.05 -13.38
N GLN A 63 -8.58 -12.69 -12.61
CA GLN A 63 -9.62 -11.76 -13.04
C GLN A 63 -9.06 -10.37 -13.36
N GLU A 64 -8.15 -9.85 -12.54
CA GLU A 64 -7.45 -8.59 -12.82
C GLU A 64 -6.64 -8.66 -14.12
N GLY A 65 -5.98 -9.79 -14.37
CA GLY A 65 -5.34 -10.04 -15.66
C GLY A 65 -6.32 -10.04 -16.84
N MET A 66 -7.51 -10.63 -16.68
CA MET A 66 -8.55 -10.65 -17.70
C MET A 66 -9.12 -9.25 -17.97
N ILE A 67 -9.25 -8.40 -16.94
CA ILE A 67 -9.60 -6.98 -17.08
C ILE A 67 -8.53 -6.24 -17.90
N GLY A 68 -7.25 -6.53 -17.64
CA GLY A 68 -6.14 -5.97 -18.40
C GLY A 68 -6.18 -6.35 -19.89
N LEU A 69 -6.49 -7.62 -20.19
CA LEU A 69 -6.71 -8.10 -21.56
C LEU A 69 -7.90 -7.40 -22.22
N TYR A 70 -9.02 -7.26 -21.52
CA TYR A 70 -10.21 -6.59 -22.07
C TYR A 70 -9.92 -5.12 -22.42
N LYS A 71 -9.21 -4.40 -21.54
CA LYS A 71 -8.73 -3.04 -21.82
C LYS A 71 -7.81 -3.00 -23.04
N ALA A 72 -6.91 -3.98 -23.17
CA ALA A 72 -6.03 -4.07 -24.34
C ALA A 72 -6.83 -4.25 -25.63
N ILE A 73 -7.83 -5.13 -25.66
CA ILE A 73 -8.70 -5.34 -26.84
C ILE A 73 -9.45 -4.06 -27.20
N ARG A 74 -9.99 -3.36 -26.19
CA ARG A 74 -10.75 -2.12 -26.40
C ARG A 74 -9.87 -0.99 -26.94
N ASP A 75 -8.68 -0.82 -26.37
CA ASP A 75 -7.83 0.35 -26.59
C ASP A 75 -6.72 0.14 -27.64
N TYR A 76 -6.59 -1.07 -28.20
CA TYR A 76 -5.59 -1.36 -29.22
C TYR A 76 -5.83 -0.57 -30.50
N ASP A 77 -4.75 0.02 -30.99
CA ASP A 77 -4.72 0.82 -32.21
C ASP A 77 -3.66 0.24 -33.15
N LYS A 78 -4.11 -0.20 -34.33
CA LYS A 78 -3.27 -0.85 -35.34
C LYS A 78 -2.25 0.10 -35.98
N ASP A 79 -2.48 1.41 -35.89
CA ASP A 79 -1.59 2.41 -36.49
C ASP A 79 -0.34 2.63 -35.62
N LYS A 80 -0.32 2.04 -34.42
CA LYS A 80 0.86 1.98 -33.54
C LYS A 80 1.72 0.75 -33.90
N LEU A 81 3.04 0.93 -33.95
CA LEU A 81 4.06 -0.04 -34.43
C LEU A 81 4.23 -1.33 -33.57
N THR A 82 3.22 -1.74 -32.79
CA THR A 82 3.30 -2.90 -31.90
C THR A 82 2.21 -3.91 -32.24
N SER A 83 2.59 -5.19 -32.27
CA SER A 83 1.63 -6.28 -32.42
C SER A 83 0.66 -6.31 -31.25
N PHE A 84 -0.58 -6.74 -31.48
CA PHE A 84 -1.57 -6.82 -30.41
C PHE A 84 -1.06 -7.66 -29.23
N ARG A 85 -0.37 -8.77 -29.52
CA ARG A 85 0.18 -9.65 -28.50
C ARG A 85 1.12 -8.91 -27.53
N GLY A 86 2.02 -8.06 -28.05
CA GLY A 86 2.93 -7.28 -27.21
C GLY A 86 2.20 -6.22 -26.38
N PHE A 87 1.21 -5.56 -26.98
CA PHE A 87 0.40 -4.58 -26.27
C PHE A 87 -0.43 -5.21 -25.14
N ALA A 88 -1.09 -6.33 -25.42
CA ALA A 88 -1.85 -7.10 -24.45
C ALA A 88 -0.96 -7.55 -23.29
N ASP A 89 0.25 -8.02 -23.57
CA ASP A 89 1.22 -8.43 -22.54
C ASP A 89 1.50 -7.33 -21.51
N ILE A 90 1.72 -6.11 -21.99
CA ILE A 90 1.97 -4.92 -21.16
C ILE A 90 0.73 -4.56 -20.33
N CYS A 91 -0.45 -4.52 -20.97
CA CYS A 91 -1.70 -4.16 -20.30
C CYS A 91 -2.11 -5.15 -19.22
N ILE A 92 -2.02 -6.45 -19.49
CA ILE A 92 -2.30 -7.52 -18.53
C ILE A 92 -1.37 -7.37 -17.32
N THR A 93 -0.07 -7.26 -17.56
CA THR A 93 0.94 -7.17 -16.50
C THR A 93 0.74 -5.92 -15.63
N ARG A 94 0.48 -4.76 -16.26
CA ARG A 94 0.22 -3.51 -15.52
C ARG A 94 -1.05 -3.57 -14.68
N GLN A 95 -2.13 -4.17 -15.19
CA GLN A 95 -3.38 -4.30 -14.44
C GLN A 95 -3.20 -5.17 -13.20
N ILE A 96 -2.54 -6.34 -13.34
CA ILE A 96 -2.21 -7.22 -12.22
C ILE A 96 -1.38 -6.48 -11.16
N ILE A 97 -0.29 -5.82 -11.56
CA ILE A 97 0.57 -5.07 -10.62
C ILE A 97 -0.21 -3.95 -9.92
N THR A 98 -1.10 -3.26 -10.64
CA THR A 98 -1.90 -2.18 -10.07
C THR A 98 -2.86 -2.70 -9.01
N ALA A 99 -3.53 -3.83 -9.27
CA ALA A 99 -4.40 -4.48 -8.32
C ALA A 99 -3.64 -4.96 -7.08
N ILE A 100 -2.48 -5.60 -7.25
CA ILE A 100 -1.60 -6.01 -6.14
C ILE A 100 -1.22 -4.80 -5.29
N LYS A 101 -0.79 -3.69 -5.91
CA LYS A 101 -0.42 -2.46 -5.21
C LYS A 101 -1.59 -1.80 -4.49
N ALA A 102 -2.81 -1.97 -4.99
CA ALA A 102 -4.01 -1.48 -4.32
C ALA A 102 -4.35 -2.36 -3.10
N ALA A 103 -4.33 -3.68 -3.25
CA ALA A 103 -4.63 -4.63 -2.18
C ALA A 103 -3.59 -4.64 -1.05
N THR A 104 -2.31 -4.46 -1.39
CA THR A 104 -1.20 -4.39 -0.42
C THR A 104 -0.97 -2.97 0.14
N ARG A 105 -1.76 -1.98 -0.30
CA ARG A 105 -1.69 -0.63 0.24
C ARG A 105 -2.17 -0.66 1.70
N LYS A 106 -1.24 -0.47 2.63
CA LYS A 106 -1.34 -0.63 4.09
C LYS A 106 -2.36 0.28 4.82
N LYS A 107 -3.56 0.53 4.28
CA LYS A 107 -4.64 1.23 5.01
C LYS A 107 -5.55 0.28 5.80
N HIS A 108 -5.49 -1.03 5.55
CA HIS A 108 -6.38 -2.03 6.19
C HIS A 108 -5.69 -3.31 6.72
N ILE A 109 -4.35 -3.36 6.80
CA ILE A 109 -3.64 -4.52 7.39
C ILE A 109 -4.12 -4.87 8.82
N PRO A 110 -4.47 -3.91 9.69
CA PRO A 110 -5.01 -4.25 11.02
C PRO A 110 -6.41 -4.88 10.99
N LEU A 111 -7.15 -4.82 9.86
CA LEU A 111 -8.58 -5.15 9.84
C LEU A 111 -8.92 -6.63 9.56
N ASN A 112 -8.01 -7.42 8.98
CA ASN A 112 -8.29 -8.79 8.52
C ASN A 112 -7.61 -9.90 9.35
N SER A 113 -6.90 -9.53 10.43
CA SER A 113 -6.22 -10.46 11.33
C SER A 113 -6.82 -10.48 12.73
N TYR A 114 -8.10 -10.11 12.88
CA TYR A 114 -8.74 -10.11 14.19
C TYR A 114 -8.99 -11.54 14.66
N ILE A 115 -8.35 -11.89 15.77
CA ILE A 115 -8.66 -13.08 16.55
C ILE A 115 -9.73 -12.67 17.56
N SER A 116 -10.84 -13.41 17.62
CA SER A 116 -11.90 -13.15 18.61
C SER A 116 -11.34 -13.33 20.02
N LEU A 117 -11.41 -12.27 20.82
CA LEU A 117 -10.93 -12.25 22.19
C LEU A 117 -11.75 -13.18 23.10
N ASP A 118 -12.99 -13.50 22.71
CA ASP A 118 -13.90 -14.39 23.43
C ASP A 118 -13.70 -15.89 23.08
N LYS A 119 -12.74 -16.21 22.20
CA LYS A 119 -12.48 -17.60 21.82
C LYS A 119 -11.81 -18.37 22.98
N PRO A 120 -12.31 -19.56 23.37
CA PRO A 120 -11.65 -20.43 24.34
C PRO A 120 -10.26 -20.86 23.86
N ILE A 121 -9.24 -20.83 24.73
CA ILE A 121 -7.84 -21.09 24.35
C ILE A 121 -7.52 -22.60 24.27
N TYR A 122 -8.21 -23.42 25.06
CA TYR A 122 -7.85 -24.83 25.26
C TYR A 122 -8.88 -25.81 24.71
N ASP A 123 -10.15 -25.72 25.13
CA ASP A 123 -11.25 -26.60 24.68
C ASP A 123 -12.59 -25.83 24.70
N GLU A 124 -13.61 -26.30 23.96
CA GLU A 124 -14.91 -25.61 23.81
C GLU A 124 -15.72 -25.48 25.12
N GLU A 125 -15.36 -26.23 26.16
CA GLU A 125 -15.95 -26.15 27.52
C GLU A 125 -15.13 -25.26 28.49
N SER A 126 -14.07 -24.59 28.03
CA SER A 126 -13.25 -23.73 28.90
C SER A 126 -13.83 -22.33 29.02
N ASP A 127 -14.13 -21.89 30.24
CA ASP A 127 -14.56 -20.51 30.56
C ASP A 127 -13.45 -19.44 30.37
N ARG A 128 -12.22 -19.85 30.04
CA ARG A 128 -11.08 -18.93 29.85
C ARG A 128 -10.92 -18.54 28.39
N THR A 129 -11.05 -17.25 28.13
CA THR A 129 -10.98 -16.65 26.80
C THR A 129 -9.60 -16.05 26.53
N LEU A 130 -9.30 -15.73 25.26
CA LEU A 130 -8.09 -15.01 24.88
C LEU A 130 -7.96 -13.66 25.60
N LEU A 131 -9.07 -12.98 25.88
CA LEU A 131 -9.11 -11.74 26.65
C LEU A 131 -8.51 -11.91 28.05
N ASP A 132 -8.77 -13.03 28.71
CA ASP A 132 -8.32 -13.30 30.09
C ASP A 132 -6.81 -13.55 30.19
N THR A 133 -6.16 -13.84 29.05
CA THR A 133 -4.74 -14.21 28.99
C THR A 133 -3.89 -13.12 28.34
N ILE A 134 -4.49 -12.22 27.56
CA ILE A 134 -3.83 -11.03 27.07
C ILE A 134 -3.66 -10.10 28.28
N ALA A 135 -2.48 -10.12 28.89
CA ALA A 135 -2.07 -9.07 29.80
C ALA A 135 -2.33 -7.73 29.09
N GLY A 136 -3.08 -6.82 29.73
CA GLY A 136 -3.26 -5.48 29.21
C GLY A 136 -1.91 -4.92 28.79
N ALA A 137 -1.85 -4.25 27.63
CA ALA A 137 -0.60 -3.82 27.00
C ALA A 137 0.33 -3.04 27.95
N GLU A 138 -0.21 -2.51 29.05
CA GLU A 138 0.55 -1.94 30.14
C GLU A 138 -0.08 -2.29 31.49
N THR A 139 0.39 -3.36 32.14
CA THR A 139 0.58 -3.28 33.59
C THR A 139 1.86 -2.48 33.81
N THR A 140 1.81 -1.16 33.65
CA THR A 140 2.95 -0.34 34.05
C THR A 140 3.02 -0.41 35.56
N ASP A 141 4.12 -0.97 36.08
CA ASP A 141 4.41 -0.97 37.51
C ASP A 141 4.24 0.46 38.05
N PRO A 142 3.50 0.71 39.15
CA PRO A 142 3.32 2.07 39.68
C PRO A 142 4.65 2.82 39.88
N GLN A 143 5.72 2.09 40.15
CA GLN A 143 7.09 2.59 40.24
C GLN A 143 7.61 3.07 38.88
N GLU A 144 7.38 2.33 37.80
CA GLU A 144 7.73 2.75 36.43
C GLU A 144 6.92 3.97 35.98
N LEU A 145 5.64 4.06 36.34
CA LEU A 145 4.83 5.26 36.06
C LEU A 145 5.39 6.50 36.77
N LEU A 146 5.85 6.33 38.02
CA LEU A 146 6.44 7.41 38.79
C LEU A 146 7.77 7.86 38.18
N ILE A 147 8.65 6.91 37.84
CA ILE A 147 9.93 7.18 37.17
C ILE A 147 9.70 7.86 35.80
N SER A 148 8.72 7.40 35.02
CA SER A 148 8.38 7.99 33.72
C SER A 148 7.93 9.44 33.86
N ARG A 149 7.01 9.73 34.82
CA ARG A 149 6.55 11.11 35.10
C ARG A 149 7.68 12.04 35.53
N GLU A 150 8.60 11.57 36.37
CA GLU A 150 9.77 12.35 36.77
C GLU A 150 10.72 12.61 35.59
N ASN A 151 10.90 11.61 34.72
CA ASN A 151 11.72 11.70 33.54
C ASN A 151 11.13 12.70 32.52
N GLU A 152 9.82 12.66 32.29
CA GLU A 152 9.09 13.63 31.45
C GLU A 152 9.29 15.06 31.95
N GLY A 153 9.11 15.31 33.25
CA GLY A 153 9.33 16.63 33.84
C GLY A 153 10.77 17.13 33.66
N ARG A 154 11.76 16.24 33.82
CA ARG A 154 13.18 16.55 33.65
C ARG A 154 13.53 16.85 32.19
N ILE A 155 12.99 16.09 31.25
CA ILE A 155 13.14 16.32 29.80
C ILE A 155 12.52 17.67 29.43
N HIS A 156 11.29 17.94 29.88
CA HIS A 156 10.59 19.19 29.61
C HIS A 156 11.34 20.43 30.14
N LEU A 157 11.89 20.36 31.36
CA LEU A 157 12.67 21.43 31.95
C LEU A 157 13.95 21.72 31.14
N LYS A 158 14.69 20.68 30.75
CA LYS A 158 15.93 20.83 29.96
C LYS A 158 15.67 21.32 28.53
N LEU A 159 14.63 20.83 27.88
CA LEU A 159 14.19 21.35 26.58
C LEU A 159 13.87 22.84 26.68
N THR A 160 13.18 23.24 27.76
CA THR A 160 12.82 24.63 28.02
C THR A 160 14.04 25.53 28.31
N GLN A 161 15.08 25.01 28.97
CA GLN A 161 16.29 25.76 29.28
C GLN A 161 17.29 25.85 28.12
N SER A 162 17.33 24.85 27.25
CA SER A 162 18.36 24.73 26.21
C SER A 162 17.92 25.21 24.83
N LEU A 163 16.62 25.12 24.51
CA LEU A 163 16.10 25.58 23.22
C LEU A 163 15.71 27.05 23.27
N SER A 164 16.14 27.79 22.26
CA SER A 164 15.64 29.14 22.00
C SER A 164 14.15 29.10 21.63
N ASP A 165 13.47 30.25 21.75
CA ASP A 165 12.03 30.35 21.41
C ASP A 165 11.72 29.91 19.98
N LEU A 166 12.62 30.22 19.03
CA LEU A 166 12.46 29.78 17.65
C LEU A 166 12.63 28.28 17.50
N GLU A 167 13.66 27.70 18.13
CA GLU A 167 13.91 26.26 18.11
C GLU A 167 12.75 25.47 18.73
N ARG A 168 12.17 25.97 19.82
CA ARG A 168 11.02 25.34 20.47
C ARG A 168 9.79 25.36 19.57
N LYS A 169 9.46 26.51 18.99
CA LYS A 169 8.32 26.64 18.06
C LYS A 169 8.48 25.75 16.84
N VAL A 170 9.69 25.69 16.28
CA VAL A 170 10.01 24.82 15.15
C VAL A 170 9.91 23.35 15.53
N LEU A 171 10.43 22.94 16.70
CA LEU A 171 10.35 21.56 17.16
C LEU A 171 8.90 21.11 17.36
N VAL A 172 8.06 21.92 18.01
CA VAL A 172 6.63 21.59 18.24
C VAL A 172 5.92 21.37 16.91
N LEU A 173 6.03 22.30 15.98
CA LEU A 173 5.36 22.20 14.67
C LEU A 173 5.88 21.02 13.83
N TYR A 174 7.17 20.68 13.97
CA TYR A 174 7.75 19.51 13.31
C TYR A 174 7.25 18.19 13.92
N LEU A 175 7.11 18.12 15.26
CA LEU A 175 6.51 16.96 15.94
C LEU A 175 5.02 16.80 15.62
N ASP A 176 4.32 17.89 15.33
CA ASP A 176 2.94 17.88 14.79
C ASP A 176 2.89 17.42 13.31
N GLY A 177 4.02 17.07 12.69
CA GLY A 177 4.09 16.50 11.35
C GLY A 177 4.12 17.52 10.20
N LYS A 178 4.30 18.82 10.49
CA LYS A 178 4.34 19.86 9.44
C LYS A 178 5.65 19.84 8.64
N SER A 179 5.55 20.14 7.35
CA SER A 179 6.71 20.27 6.47
C SER A 179 7.52 21.55 6.76
N TYR A 180 8.76 21.61 6.28
CA TYR A 180 9.61 22.78 6.51
C TYR A 180 9.04 24.04 5.86
N GLU A 181 8.36 23.89 4.73
CA GLU A 181 7.65 24.94 4.01
C GLU A 181 6.42 25.43 4.79
N GLU A 182 5.64 24.52 5.36
CA GLU A 182 4.47 24.86 6.19
C GLU A 182 4.90 25.63 7.45
N ILE A 183 5.94 25.16 8.13
CA ILE A 183 6.52 25.83 9.30
C ILE A 183 7.10 27.20 8.91
N SER A 184 7.72 27.31 7.74
CA SER A 184 8.27 28.55 7.19
C SER A 184 7.18 29.61 7.00
N ILE A 185 6.03 29.22 6.43
CA ILE A 185 4.86 30.08 6.24
C ILE A 185 4.30 30.52 7.58
N GLU A 186 4.09 29.58 8.51
CA GLU A 186 3.46 29.84 9.80
C GLU A 186 4.31 30.74 10.70
N LEU A 187 5.62 30.50 10.76
CA LEU A 187 6.54 31.30 11.56
C LEU A 187 7.01 32.56 10.83
N LYS A 188 6.60 32.77 9.57
CA LYS A 188 7.04 33.88 8.71
C LYS A 188 8.56 34.00 8.65
N ARG A 189 9.23 32.86 8.48
CA ARG A 189 10.69 32.75 8.39
C ARG A 189 11.07 31.98 7.14
N HIS A 190 12.25 32.24 6.59
CA HIS A 190 12.75 31.50 5.44
C HIS A 190 12.96 30.01 5.78
N VAL A 191 12.70 29.10 4.83
CA VAL A 191 12.85 27.64 4.98
C VAL A 191 14.21 27.23 5.54
N LYS A 192 15.30 27.84 5.03
CA LYS A 192 16.67 27.66 5.57
C LYS A 192 16.80 27.97 7.07
N SER A 193 16.03 28.93 7.58
CA SER A 193 16.03 29.24 9.02
C SER A 193 15.33 28.16 9.85
N ILE A 194 14.35 27.47 9.27
CA ILE A 194 13.64 26.34 9.91
C ILE A 194 14.56 25.13 9.96
N ASP A 195 15.20 24.78 8.85
CA ASP A 195 16.19 23.70 8.78
C ASP A 195 17.35 23.93 9.76
N ASN A 196 17.95 25.12 9.74
CA ASN A 196 19.01 25.49 10.69
C ASN A 196 18.56 25.39 12.17
N ALA A 197 17.29 25.70 12.47
CA ALA A 197 16.75 25.54 13.81
C ALA A 197 16.62 24.05 14.17
N LEU A 198 16.06 23.21 13.31
CA LEU A 198 15.95 21.77 13.51
C LEU A 198 17.32 21.10 13.67
N GLN A 199 18.32 21.49 12.89
CA GLN A 199 19.68 20.98 13.04
C GLN A 199 20.27 21.32 14.42
N ARG A 200 20.06 22.55 14.91
CA ARG A 200 20.49 22.92 16.26
C ARG A 200 19.73 22.17 17.35
N VAL A 201 18.44 21.93 17.17
CA VAL A 201 17.65 21.08 18.07
C VAL A 201 18.21 19.66 18.11
N LYS A 202 18.42 19.02 16.96
CA LYS A 202 19.00 17.67 16.86
C LYS A 202 20.38 17.58 17.54
N ARG A 203 21.23 18.60 17.37
CA ARG A 203 22.54 18.65 18.04
C ARG A 203 22.41 18.73 19.57
N LYS A 204 21.58 19.65 20.08
CA LYS A 204 21.33 19.81 21.52
C LYS A 204 20.75 18.53 22.14
N LEU A 205 19.80 17.89 21.44
CA LEU A 205 19.23 16.61 21.86
C LEU A 205 20.27 15.47 21.85
N GLY A 206 21.13 15.42 20.84
CA GLY A 206 22.21 14.43 20.74
C GLY A 206 23.33 14.61 21.79
N GLU A 207 23.48 15.80 22.35
CA GLU A 207 24.34 16.04 23.53
C GLU A 207 23.69 15.46 24.79
N PHE A 208 22.38 15.63 25.00
CA PHE A 208 21.67 15.03 26.14
C PHE A 208 21.69 13.50 26.15
N HIS A 209 21.60 12.87 24.96
CA HIS A 209 21.72 11.42 24.84
C HIS A 209 23.12 10.93 25.23
N ARG A 210 24.18 11.64 24.82
CA ARG A 210 25.58 11.27 25.14
C ARG A 210 25.94 11.47 26.60
N SER A 211 25.32 12.41 27.30
CA SER A 211 25.50 12.61 28.74
C SER A 211 24.82 11.52 29.60
N GLY A 212 24.14 10.54 28.99
CA GLY A 212 23.39 9.50 29.71
C GLY A 212 22.10 10.00 30.35
N GLU A 213 21.65 11.19 29.96
CA GLU A 213 20.59 11.90 30.66
C GLU A 213 19.23 11.76 29.99
N VAL A 214 19.11 11.20 28.78
CA VAL A 214 17.81 10.95 28.12
C VAL A 214 17.92 9.65 27.32
N MET A 215 17.14 8.64 27.71
CA MET A 215 16.96 7.42 26.92
C MET A 215 15.72 7.62 26.03
N LEU A 216 15.91 8.29 24.91
CA LEU A 216 14.92 8.30 23.83
C LEU A 216 15.55 7.54 22.66
N SER A 217 15.01 6.35 22.37
CA SER A 217 15.23 5.67 21.09
C SER A 217 14.63 6.55 19.99
N PHE A 218 15.43 7.48 19.47
CA PHE A 218 15.06 8.27 18.30
C PHE A 218 15.19 7.46 16.99
N ASN A 219 15.63 6.21 17.09
CA ASN A 219 15.88 5.33 15.94
C ASN A 219 14.61 4.67 15.38
N ASP A 220 13.46 4.79 16.05
CA ASP A 220 12.22 4.13 15.61
C ASP A 220 11.30 5.03 14.76
N TYR A 221 11.69 6.28 14.47
CA TYR A 221 10.85 7.25 13.73
C TYR A 221 11.49 7.88 12.49
N VAL A 222 12.66 7.41 12.05
CA VAL A 222 13.30 7.89 10.80
C VAL A 222 13.64 6.70 9.91
N ASP A 223 12.60 6.01 9.45
CA ASP A 223 12.62 5.23 8.21
C ASP A 223 11.17 4.82 7.87
N TYR A 224 10.41 5.75 7.28
CA TYR A 224 9.26 5.47 6.40
C TYR A 224 8.95 6.70 5.52
#